data_AF-G7YTJ3-F1
#
_entry.id   AF-G7YTJ3-F1
#
_cell.length_a   1.000
_cell.length_b   1.000
_cell.length_c   1.000
_cell.angle_alpha   90.00
_cell.angle_beta   90.00
_cell.angle_gamma   90.00
#
_symmetry.space_group_name_H-M   'P 1'
#
loop_
_entity.id
_entity.type
_entity.pdbx_description
1 polymer ?
#
loop_
_entity_poly.entity_id
_entity_poly.type
_entity_poly.pdbx_seq_one_letter_code
_entity_poly.pdbx_strand_id
1 'polypeptide(L)'
;MWSFLREIYTRKINEQEALTRTLKEELKQLTENQASGLRQVSLWRDLVHLLDAKMVAREEDQARQKAGGEYADVKKIEEDRLLL
;
A
#
# COMPACT_ATOMS: atom_id res chain seq x y z
N MET A 1 0.19 -51.09 33.16
CA MET A 1 0.74 -49.75 33.49
C MET A 1 1.62 -49.19 32.38
N TRP A 2 2.65 -49.91 31.93
CA TRP A 2 3.58 -49.45 30.87
C TRP A 2 2.92 -49.33 29.47
N SER A 3 2.01 -50.25 29.10
CA SER A 3 1.28 -50.19 27.82
C SER A 3 0.34 -48.98 27.73
N PHE A 4 -0.38 -48.69 28.81
CA PHE A 4 -1.28 -47.55 28.92
C PHE A 4 -0.55 -46.21 28.78
N LEU A 5 0.60 -46.06 29.45
CA LEU A 5 1.45 -44.88 29.29
C LEU A 5 1.94 -44.74 27.85
N ARG A 6 2.40 -45.83 27.24
CA ARG A 6 2.85 -45.84 25.83
C ARG A 6 1.74 -45.38 24.88
N GLU A 7 0.51 -45.81 25.09
CA GLU A 7 -0.64 -45.46 24.27
C GLU A 7 -0.99 -43.97 24.39
N ILE A 8 -0.99 -43.42 25.61
CA ILE A 8 -1.18 -41.98 25.85
C ILE A 8 -0.11 -41.15 25.14
N TYR A 9 1.16 -41.50 25.29
CA TYR A 9 2.23 -40.74 24.64
C TYR A 9 2.17 -40.85 23.12
N THR A 10 1.85 -42.03 22.58
CA THR A 10 1.69 -42.21 21.13
C THR A 10 0.56 -41.34 20.60
N ARG A 11 -0.58 -41.28 21.30
CA ARG A 11 -1.68 -40.39 20.94
C ARG A 11 -1.27 -38.92 20.97
N LYS A 12 -0.58 -38.48 22.03
CA LYS A 12 -0.10 -37.09 22.15
C LYS A 12 0.91 -36.74 21.06
N ILE A 13 1.79 -37.67 20.68
CA ILE A 13 2.74 -37.47 19.58
C ILE A 13 1.96 -37.25 18.27
N ASN A 14 0.97 -38.09 17.98
CA ASN A 14 0.16 -37.96 16.77
C ASN A 14 -0.62 -36.62 16.73
N GLU A 15 -1.16 -36.19 17.87
CA GLU A 15 -1.84 -34.90 18.01
C GLU A 15 -0.88 -33.73 17.74
N GLN A 16 0.35 -33.79 18.29
CA GLN A 16 1.38 -32.77 18.05
C GLN A 16 1.87 -32.76 16.60
N GLU A 17 2.02 -33.93 15.98
CA GLU A 17 2.40 -34.03 14.57
C GLU A 17 1.32 -33.45 13.65
N ALA A 18 0.04 -33.72 13.94
CA ALA A 18 -1.08 -33.14 13.20
C ALA A 18 -1.09 -31.61 13.32
N LEU A 19 -0.96 -31.08 14.54
CA LEU A 19 -0.88 -29.63 14.78
C LEU A 19 0.33 -28.99 14.08
N THR A 20 1.47 -29.68 14.07
CA THR A 20 2.66 -29.18 13.39
C THR A 20 2.45 -29.09 11.87
N ARG A 21 1.69 -30.02 11.28
CA ARG A 21 1.35 -29.98 9.85
C ARG A 21 0.44 -28.80 9.52
N THR A 22 -0.62 -28.59 10.31
CA THR A 22 -1.55 -27.47 10.08
C THR A 22 -0.84 -26.13 10.22
N LEU A 23 -0.01 -25.95 11.26
CA LEU A 23 0.75 -24.71 11.45
C LEU A 23 1.73 -24.42 10.30
N LYS A 24 2.34 -25.47 9.73
CA LYS A 24 3.22 -25.31 8.56
C LYS A 24 2.44 -24.86 7.32
N GLU A 25 1.24 -25.38 7.11
CA GLU A 25 0.37 -24.98 6.01
C GLU A 25 -0.13 -23.53 6.18
N GLU A 26 -0.55 -23.15 7.39
CA GLU A 26 -0.94 -21.77 7.70
C GLU A 26 0.20 -20.78 7.50
N LEU A 27 1.42 -21.12 7.95
CA LEU A 27 2.61 -20.29 7.74
C LEU A 27 2.91 -20.13 6.24
N LYS A 28 2.78 -21.21 5.46
CA LYS A 28 2.98 -21.17 4.01
C LYS A 28 1.96 -20.22 3.34
N GLN A 29 0.69 -20.33 3.71
CA GLN A 29 -0.34 -19.43 3.19
C GLN A 29 -0.08 -17.97 3.58
N LEU A 30 0.32 -17.73 4.83
CA LEU A 30 0.65 -16.38 5.31
C LEU A 30 1.81 -15.78 4.53
N THR A 31 2.88 -16.55 4.30
CA THR A 31 4.06 -16.08 3.56
C THR A 31 3.77 -15.84 2.08
N GLU A 32 2.97 -16.70 1.44
CA GLU A 32 2.50 -16.50 0.06
C GLU A 32 1.66 -15.20 -0.06
N ASN A 33 0.81 -14.93 0.93
CA ASN A 33 -0.06 -13.75 0.94
C ASN A 33 0.66 -12.46 1.38
N GLN A 34 1.73 -12.56 2.17
CA GLN A 34 2.47 -11.40 2.65
C GLN A 34 3.08 -10.61 1.49
N ALA A 35 3.66 -11.29 0.51
CA ALA A 35 4.30 -10.65 -0.64
C ALA A 35 3.28 -9.93 -1.54
N SER A 36 2.09 -10.52 -1.75
CA SER A 36 1.03 -9.89 -2.55
C SER A 36 0.39 -8.71 -1.81
N GLY A 37 0.14 -8.87 -0.51
CA GLY A 37 -0.44 -7.83 0.34
C GLY A 37 0.46 -6.59 0.45
N LEU A 38 1.77 -6.77 0.61
CA LEU A 38 2.72 -5.66 0.65
C LEU A 38 2.77 -4.89 -0.68
N ARG A 39 2.76 -5.59 -1.82
CA ARG A 39 2.68 -4.96 -3.15
C ARG A 39 1.37 -4.22 -3.34
N GLN A 40 0.26 -4.77 -2.85
CA GLN A 40 -1.04 -4.12 -2.96
C GLN A 40 -1.06 -2.81 -2.15
N VAL A 41 -0.51 -2.81 -0.92
CA VAL A 41 -0.41 -1.60 -0.10
C VAL A 41 0.47 -0.54 -0.75
N SER A 42 1.59 -0.92 -1.37
CA SER A 42 2.44 0.06 -2.08
C SER A 42 1.71 0.67 -3.28
N LEU A 43 1.00 -0.14 -4.07
CA LEU A 43 0.21 0.36 -5.21
C LEU A 43 -0.90 1.33 -4.77
N TRP A 44 -1.58 1.06 -3.65
CA TRP A 44 -2.58 1.98 -3.10
C TRP A 44 -1.95 3.30 -2.66
N ARG A 45 -0.76 3.26 -2.04
CA ARG A 45 -0.03 4.46 -1.65
C ARG A 45 0.36 5.29 -2.87
N ASP A 46 0.89 4.64 -3.92
CA ASP A 46 1.28 5.31 -5.16
C ASP A 46 0.06 5.95 -5.85
N LEU A 47 -1.10 5.27 -5.85
CA LEU A 47 -2.34 5.82 -6.38
C LEU A 47 -2.79 7.07 -5.62
N VAL A 48 -2.72 7.08 -4.29
CA VAL A 48 -3.04 8.27 -3.48
C VAL A 48 -2.12 9.43 -3.86
N HIS A 49 -0.81 9.19 -3.94
CA HIS A 49 0.14 10.24 -4.34
C HIS A 49 -0.13 10.78 -5.75
N LEU A 50 -0.49 9.92 -6.70
CA LEU A 50 -0.86 10.35 -8.06
C LEU A 50 -2.14 11.20 -8.07
N LEU A 51 -3.13 10.85 -7.25
CA LEU A 51 -4.36 11.63 -7.14
C LEU A 51 -4.11 13.00 -6.51
N ASP A 52 -3.32 13.06 -5.45
CA ASP A 52 -2.93 14.33 -4.81
C ASP A 52 -2.17 15.22 -5.80
N ALA A 53 -1.18 14.67 -6.50
CA ALA A 53 -0.42 15.40 -7.53
C ALA A 53 -1.33 15.92 -8.66
N LYS A 54 -2.32 15.11 -9.07
CA LYS A 54 -3.30 15.51 -10.09
C LYS A 54 -4.21 16.64 -9.59
N MET A 55 -4.59 16.64 -8.31
CA MET A 55 -5.37 17.73 -7.72
C MET A 55 -4.57 19.03 -7.72
N VAL A 56 -3.32 19.00 -7.25
CA VAL A 56 -2.43 20.17 -7.25
C VAL A 56 -2.23 20.70 -8.67
N ALA A 57 -1.88 19.84 -9.62
CA ALA A 57 -1.68 20.24 -11.01
C ALA A 57 -2.96 20.87 -11.63
N ARG A 58 -4.14 20.36 -11.25
CA ARG A 58 -5.42 20.92 -11.70
C ARG A 58 -5.69 22.28 -11.09
N GLU A 59 -5.38 22.49 -9.81
CA GLU A 59 -5.53 23.78 -9.15
C GLU A 59 -4.58 24.82 -9.75
N GLU A 60 -3.32 24.43 -10.00
CA GLU A 60 -2.34 25.27 -10.67
C GLU A 60 -2.77 25.64 -12.09
N ASP A 61 -3.28 24.68 -12.87
CA ASP A 61 -3.78 24.94 -14.21
C ASP A 61 -5.01 25.85 -14.19
N GLN A 62 -5.93 25.65 -13.26
CA GLN A 62 -7.07 26.56 -13.07
C GLN A 62 -6.63 27.98 -12.67
N ALA A 63 -5.62 28.10 -11.80
CA ALA A 63 -5.06 29.39 -11.43
C ALA A 63 -4.39 30.08 -12.62
N ARG A 64 -3.62 29.35 -13.45
CA ARG A 64 -3.02 29.84 -14.69
C ARG A 64 -4.08 30.29 -15.69
N GLN A 65 -5.13 29.49 -15.89
CA GLN A 65 -6.25 29.86 -16.77
C GLN A 65 -6.94 31.14 -16.29
N LYS A 66 -7.21 31.27 -14.98
CA LYS A 66 -7.78 32.50 -14.40
C LYS A 66 -6.85 33.71 -14.54
N ALA A 67 -5.54 33.51 -14.46
CA ALA A 67 -4.54 34.56 -14.62
C ALA A 67 -4.28 34.98 -16.08
N GLY A 68 -4.95 34.36 -17.06
CA GLY A 68 -4.81 34.71 -18.49
C GLY A 68 -4.25 33.60 -19.37
N GLY A 69 -4.17 32.36 -18.87
CA GLY A 69 -3.70 31.20 -19.63
C GLY A 69 -2.21 31.31 -19.96
N GLU A 70 -1.84 30.96 -21.19
CA GLU A 70 -0.46 30.94 -21.69
C GLU A 70 0.24 32.32 -21.64
N TYR A 71 -0.53 33.40 -21.51
CA TYR A 71 -0.05 34.79 -21.44
C TYR A 71 -0.12 35.40 -20.03
N ALA A 72 -0.46 34.61 -19.00
CA ALA A 72 -0.56 35.10 -17.61
C ALA A 72 0.75 35.73 -17.11
N ASP A 73 1.89 35.08 -17.40
CA ASP A 73 3.21 35.58 -17.02
C ASP A 73 3.60 36.84 -17.81
N VAL A 74 3.16 36.94 -19.07
CA VAL A 74 3.40 38.12 -19.92
C VAL A 74 2.59 39.33 -19.43
N LYS A 75 1.32 39.13 -19.06
CA LYS A 75 0.47 40.19 -18.49
C LYS A 75 0.99 40.74 -17.16
N LYS A 76 1.47 39.87 -16.26
CA LYS A 76 2.10 40.31 -15.01
C LYS A 76 3.33 41.19 -15.26
N ILE A 77 4.17 40.82 -16.22
CA ILE A 77 5.37 41.59 -16.59
C ILE A 77 4.99 42.94 -17.23
N GLU A 78 3.91 42.99 -18.02
CA GLU A 78 3.40 44.25 -18.59
C GLU A 78 2.79 45.17 -17.52
N GLU A 79 2.01 44.63 -16.57
CA GLU A 79 1.43 45.40 -15.46
C GLU A 79 2.52 45.96 -14.53
N ASP A 80 3.53 45.17 -14.17
CA ASP A 80 4.64 45.63 -13.32
C ASP A 80 5.48 46.73 -14.01
N ARG A 81 5.56 46.73 -15.34
CA ARG A 81 6.25 47.79 -16.12
C ARG A 81 5.46 49.10 -16.22
N LEU A 82 4.13 49.05 -16.09
CA LEU A 82 3.25 50.23 -16.12
C LEU A 82 3.14 50.96 -14.77
N LEU A 83 3.60 50.32 -13.69
CA LEU A 83 3.60 50.86 -12.32
C LEU A 83 4.93 51.52 -11.91
N LEU A 84 5.90 51.64 -12.84
CA LEU A 84 7.16 52.37 -12.72
C LEU A 84 7.11 53.68 -13.50
#